data_AF-A0A0A1PED3-F1
#
_entry.id   AF-A0A0A1PED3-F1
#
_cell.length_a   1.000
_cell.length_b   1.000
_cell.length_c   1.000
_cell.angle_alpha   90.00
_cell.angle_beta   90.00
_cell.angle_gamma   90.00
#
_symmetry.space_group_name_H-M   'P 1'
#
loop_
_entity.id
_entity.type
_entity.pdbx_description
1 polymer ?
#
loop_
_entity_poly.entity_id
_entity_poly.type
_entity_poly.pdbx_seq_one_letter_code
_entity_poly.pdbx_strand_id
1 'polypeptide(L)'
;MGPGVAADSIVNLCGAGGLAIAILIFRARDPQGPLTRRFAFVLGIVAFVLLARGVGWLTGSATLEQLAVAAAAIIPLGALLVVEGMLRRHAPRAVKLAVLAGTLVLAPAGLLAGGDWAERIEMALALFQLATFAVCGLLLLSRDRGSLSEAENRGVFRLGIAALAVLPFILSDFRAFFPGVPVRAGALGALLVVTFALVADTANDGRRGHVLILGLRISAGLFLGLALAAVAPIADMADVIRFAAVTLAGILFIGLLVDAARAVVGAGAPGLLDRIANAPPGTRDELIAELARHPPFEGARRLSAADLLPFDPEILAVALGDRLVVRRADRPWSRPADDPAGERLAALMATFGASHLIVIGRDPLDLVAVPVPLVMADRASETALLLAARLIAAAPEMRA
;
A
#
# COMPACT_ATOMS: atom_id res chain seq x y z
N MET A 1 11.62 11.32 -33.43
CA MET A 1 10.51 11.26 -32.46
C MET A 1 10.42 12.62 -31.76
N GLY A 2 9.24 13.23 -31.70
CA GLY A 2 9.08 14.54 -31.06
C GLY A 2 9.11 14.45 -29.51
N PRO A 3 9.47 15.53 -28.80
CA PRO A 3 9.59 15.53 -27.34
C PRO A 3 8.27 15.18 -26.62
N GLY A 4 7.11 15.59 -27.16
CA GLY A 4 5.80 15.22 -26.62
C GLY A 4 5.53 13.71 -26.70
N VAL A 5 5.92 13.06 -27.80
CA VAL A 5 5.75 11.61 -27.97
C VAL A 5 6.63 10.85 -26.99
N ALA A 6 7.85 11.34 -26.73
CA ALA A 6 8.75 10.76 -25.73
C ALA A 6 8.14 10.82 -24.33
N ALA A 7 7.65 12.00 -23.92
CA ALA A 7 7.03 12.19 -22.62
C ALA A 7 5.77 11.31 -22.45
N ASP A 8 4.88 11.32 -23.43
CA ASP A 8 3.68 10.48 -23.46
C ASP A 8 4.02 8.99 -23.33
N SER A 9 5.08 8.54 -24.02
CA SER A 9 5.53 7.14 -23.99
C SER A 9 6.08 6.75 -22.62
N ILE A 10 6.97 7.56 -22.05
CA ILE A 10 7.58 7.29 -20.74
C ILE A 10 6.51 7.26 -19.64
N VAL A 11 5.60 8.24 -19.63
CA VAL A 11 4.50 8.32 -18.66
C VAL A 11 3.61 7.07 -18.74
N ASN A 12 3.29 6.61 -19.95
CA ASN A 12 2.52 5.38 -20.15
C ASN A 12 3.27 4.12 -19.69
N LEU A 13 4.58 4.00 -19.96
CA LEU A 13 5.38 2.87 -19.51
C LEU A 13 5.50 2.82 -17.98
N CYS A 14 5.73 3.96 -17.33
CA CYS A 14 5.71 4.06 -15.87
C CYS A 14 4.33 3.68 -15.30
N GLY A 15 3.25 4.12 -15.94
CA GLY A 15 1.89 3.73 -15.61
C GLY A 15 1.68 2.22 -15.70
N ALA A 16 1.99 1.62 -16.84
CA ALA A 16 1.86 0.18 -17.05
C ALA A 16 2.65 -0.63 -16.00
N GLY A 17 3.90 -0.25 -15.75
CA GLY A 17 4.73 -0.87 -14.70
C GLY A 17 4.14 -0.72 -13.31
N GLY A 18 3.68 0.48 -12.94
CA GLY A 18 3.09 0.74 -11.63
C GLY A 18 1.79 -0.02 -11.39
N LEU A 19 0.92 -0.12 -12.40
CA LEU A 19 -0.29 -0.95 -12.32
C LEU A 19 0.06 -2.43 -12.20
N ALA A 20 1.05 -2.93 -12.95
CA ALA A 20 1.50 -4.32 -12.83
C ALA A 20 1.98 -4.64 -11.42
N ILE A 21 2.78 -3.76 -10.81
CA ILE A 21 3.24 -3.90 -9.43
C ILE A 21 2.07 -3.88 -8.45
N ALA A 22 1.11 -2.97 -8.63
CA ALA A 22 -0.07 -2.92 -7.77
C ALA A 22 -0.92 -4.19 -7.85
N ILE A 23 -1.06 -4.78 -9.04
CA ILE A 23 -1.72 -6.10 -9.21
C ILE A 23 -1.01 -7.17 -8.38
N LEU A 24 0.33 -7.20 -8.38
CA LEU A 24 1.11 -8.12 -7.57
C LEU A 24 0.87 -7.89 -6.07
N ILE A 25 0.90 -6.63 -5.62
CA ILE A 25 0.64 -6.29 -4.21
C ILE A 25 -0.77 -6.72 -3.79
N PHE A 26 -1.80 -6.44 -4.60
CA PHE A 26 -3.17 -6.83 -4.29
C PHE A 26 -3.33 -8.36 -4.23
N ARG A 27 -2.74 -9.09 -5.17
CA ARG A 27 -2.77 -10.56 -5.17
C ARG A 27 -2.00 -11.17 -3.99
N ALA A 28 -0.92 -10.54 -3.54
CA ALA A 28 -0.18 -10.98 -2.36
C ALA A 28 -0.99 -10.79 -1.07
N ARG A 29 -1.79 -9.70 -0.98
CA ARG A 29 -2.64 -9.43 0.20
C ARG A 29 -3.88 -10.32 0.26
N ASP A 30 -4.53 -10.57 -0.88
CA ASP A 30 -5.73 -11.40 -0.94
C ASP A 30 -5.78 -12.21 -2.27
N PRO A 31 -5.11 -13.37 -2.34
CA PRO A 31 -4.98 -14.15 -3.57
C PRO A 31 -6.29 -14.79 -4.05
N GLN A 32 -7.24 -15.05 -3.14
CA GLN A 32 -8.50 -15.73 -3.47
C GLN A 32 -9.71 -14.79 -3.50
N GLY A 33 -9.53 -13.53 -3.09
CA GLY A 33 -10.56 -12.49 -3.11
C GLY A 33 -11.25 -12.33 -4.46
N PRO A 34 -12.59 -12.50 -4.54
CA PRO A 34 -13.32 -12.28 -5.78
C PRO A 34 -13.23 -10.81 -6.24
N LEU A 35 -13.10 -9.88 -5.30
CA LEU A 35 -12.91 -8.46 -5.58
C LEU A 35 -11.50 -8.17 -6.13
N THR A 36 -10.47 -8.77 -5.52
CA THR A 36 -9.08 -8.66 -5.99
C THR A 36 -8.93 -9.14 -7.42
N ARG A 37 -9.56 -10.25 -7.78
CA ARG A 37 -9.58 -10.75 -9.17
C ARG A 37 -10.19 -9.75 -10.15
N ARG A 38 -11.31 -9.12 -9.77
CA ARG A 38 -11.98 -8.10 -10.61
C ARG A 38 -11.12 -6.86 -10.76
N PHE A 39 -10.56 -6.32 -9.67
CA PHE A 39 -9.63 -5.18 -9.76
C PHE A 39 -8.40 -5.51 -10.58
N ALA A 40 -7.78 -6.67 -10.36
CA ALA A 40 -6.60 -7.11 -11.11
C ALA A 40 -6.89 -7.24 -12.61
N PHE A 41 -8.10 -7.69 -12.98
CA PHE A 41 -8.54 -7.74 -14.38
C PHE A 41 -8.62 -6.35 -15.00
N VAL A 42 -9.31 -5.40 -14.34
CA VAL A 42 -9.42 -4.02 -14.84
C VAL A 42 -8.07 -3.33 -14.93
N LEU A 43 -7.27 -3.42 -13.86
CA LEU A 43 -5.92 -2.87 -13.83
C LEU A 43 -5.03 -3.51 -14.89
N GLY A 44 -5.19 -4.80 -15.17
CA GLY A 44 -4.47 -5.51 -16.24
C GLY A 44 -4.81 -4.97 -17.62
N ILE A 45 -6.10 -4.71 -17.90
CA ILE A 45 -6.52 -4.07 -19.17
C ILE A 45 -5.91 -2.66 -19.27
N VAL A 46 -6.01 -1.85 -18.22
CA VAL A 46 -5.44 -0.49 -18.22
C VAL A 46 -3.93 -0.54 -18.41
N ALA A 47 -3.22 -1.42 -17.69
CA ALA A 47 -1.78 -1.60 -17.84
C ALA A 47 -1.40 -2.02 -19.27
N PHE A 48 -2.19 -2.91 -19.88
CA PHE A 48 -2.01 -3.32 -21.26
C PHE A 48 -2.21 -2.16 -22.24
N VAL A 49 -3.27 -1.35 -22.09
CA VAL A 49 -3.50 -0.16 -22.92
C VAL A 49 -2.32 0.81 -22.82
N LEU A 50 -1.85 1.09 -21.60
CA LEU A 50 -0.71 1.99 -21.38
C LEU A 50 0.57 1.42 -22.01
N LEU A 51 0.83 0.13 -21.83
CA LEU A 51 2.00 -0.54 -22.42
C LEU A 51 1.95 -0.52 -23.94
N ALA A 52 0.83 -0.93 -24.54
CA ALA A 52 0.66 -0.98 -25.98
C ALA A 52 0.80 0.40 -26.62
N ARG A 53 0.28 1.47 -25.99
CA ARG A 53 0.48 2.84 -26.47
C ARG A 53 1.91 3.31 -26.33
N GLY A 54 2.51 3.13 -25.15
CA GLY A 54 3.89 3.54 -24.91
C GLY A 54 4.87 2.88 -25.88
N VAL A 55 4.74 1.56 -26.09
CA VAL A 55 5.57 0.82 -27.07
C VAL A 55 5.18 1.17 -28.51
N GLY A 56 3.88 1.31 -28.80
CA GLY A 56 3.38 1.68 -30.12
C GLY A 56 3.97 2.98 -30.62
N TRP A 57 4.00 4.02 -29.79
CA TRP A 57 4.59 5.31 -30.14
C TRP A 57 6.11 5.30 -30.26
N LEU A 58 6.81 4.52 -29.42
CA LEU A 58 8.27 4.35 -29.52
C LEU A 58 8.68 3.62 -30.80
N THR A 59 7.86 2.68 -31.25
CA THR A 59 8.12 1.84 -32.43
C THR A 59 7.47 2.35 -33.71
N GLY A 60 6.53 3.29 -33.62
CA GLY A 60 5.69 3.74 -34.74
C GLY A 60 4.67 2.68 -35.20
N SER A 61 4.30 1.74 -34.34
CA SER A 61 3.44 0.60 -34.68
C SER A 61 1.96 0.94 -34.58
N ALA A 62 1.31 1.11 -35.74
CA ALA A 62 -0.14 1.34 -35.83
C ALA A 62 -0.97 0.19 -35.27
N THR A 63 -0.49 -1.05 -35.38
CA THR A 63 -1.20 -2.24 -34.87
C THR A 63 -1.26 -2.24 -33.34
N LEU A 64 -0.19 -1.82 -32.65
CA LEU A 64 -0.19 -1.67 -31.20
C LEU A 64 -1.13 -0.54 -30.75
N GLU A 65 -1.20 0.56 -31.51
CA GLU A 65 -2.13 1.65 -31.23
C GLU A 65 -3.60 1.21 -31.38
N GLN A 66 -3.94 0.51 -32.48
CA GLN A 66 -5.27 -0.06 -32.70
C GLN A 66 -5.66 -1.06 -31.61
N LEU A 67 -4.73 -1.93 -31.22
CA LEU A 67 -4.94 -2.90 -30.15
C LEU A 67 -5.17 -2.21 -28.80
N ALA A 68 -4.48 -1.10 -28.54
CA ALA A 68 -4.70 -0.30 -27.35
C ALA A 68 -6.08 0.37 -27.35
N VAL A 69 -6.54 0.92 -28.48
CA VAL A 69 -7.91 1.49 -28.61
C VAL A 69 -8.97 0.42 -28.38
N ALA A 70 -8.79 -0.77 -28.98
CA ALA A 70 -9.70 -1.90 -28.80
C ALA A 70 -9.75 -2.36 -27.33
N ALA A 71 -8.60 -2.50 -26.67
CA ALA A 71 -8.53 -2.84 -25.26
C ALA A 71 -9.14 -1.75 -24.35
N ALA A 72 -8.97 -0.47 -24.71
CA ALA A 72 -9.55 0.65 -23.98
C ALA A 72 -11.10 0.63 -24.00
N ALA A 73 -11.72 0.09 -25.04
CA ALA A 73 -13.18 -0.12 -25.09
C ALA A 73 -13.69 -1.18 -24.11
N ILE A 74 -12.81 -2.03 -23.56
CA ILE A 74 -13.14 -3.04 -22.54
C ILE A 74 -13.09 -2.45 -21.12
N ILE A 75 -12.37 -1.34 -20.90
CA ILE A 75 -12.22 -0.71 -19.58
C ILE A 75 -13.59 -0.41 -18.92
N PRO A 76 -14.58 0.17 -19.61
CA PRO A 76 -15.92 0.44 -19.04
C PRO A 76 -16.62 -0.81 -18.50
N LEU A 77 -16.51 -1.94 -19.20
CA LEU A 77 -17.06 -3.22 -18.74
C LEU A 77 -16.36 -3.68 -17.46
N GLY A 78 -15.03 -3.57 -17.42
CA GLY A 78 -14.23 -3.84 -16.24
C GLY A 78 -14.65 -3.00 -15.03
N ALA A 79 -14.77 -1.68 -15.22
CA ALA A 79 -15.18 -0.75 -14.18
C ALA A 79 -16.57 -1.12 -13.61
N LEU A 80 -17.52 -1.47 -14.47
CA LEU A 80 -18.85 -1.92 -14.04
C LEU A 80 -18.78 -3.21 -13.21
N LEU A 81 -17.99 -4.21 -13.63
CA LEU A 81 -17.81 -5.47 -12.89
C LEU A 81 -17.25 -5.26 -11.47
N VAL A 82 -16.34 -4.30 -11.32
CA VAL A 82 -15.78 -3.90 -10.01
C VAL A 82 -16.88 -3.26 -9.15
N VAL A 83 -17.65 -2.31 -9.70
CA VAL A 83 -18.76 -1.65 -8.98
C VAL A 83 -19.79 -2.66 -8.51
N GLU A 84 -20.18 -3.63 -9.34
CA GLU A 84 -21.12 -4.68 -8.94
C GLU A 84 -20.55 -5.55 -7.81
N GLY A 85 -19.26 -5.87 -7.88
CA GLY A 85 -18.58 -6.63 -6.82
C GLY A 85 -18.57 -5.88 -5.50
N MET A 86 -18.43 -4.56 -5.56
CA MET A 86 -18.35 -3.72 -4.37
C MET A 86 -19.69 -3.49 -3.71
N LEU A 87 -20.74 -3.32 -4.50
CA LEU A 87 -22.06 -2.97 -3.97
C LEU A 87 -22.90 -4.21 -3.60
N ARG A 88 -22.38 -5.43 -3.80
CA ARG A 88 -23.09 -6.72 -3.62
C ARG A 88 -24.48 -6.74 -4.30
N ARG A 89 -24.68 -5.86 -5.28
CA ARG A 89 -25.93 -5.62 -6.00
C ARG A 89 -25.64 -5.50 -7.48
N HIS A 90 -26.60 -5.91 -8.28
CA HIS A 90 -26.51 -5.81 -9.72
C HIS A 90 -26.76 -4.36 -10.16
N ALA A 91 -25.93 -3.83 -11.06
CA ALA A 91 -26.24 -2.56 -11.71
C ALA A 91 -27.53 -2.68 -12.54
N PRO A 92 -28.24 -1.57 -12.80
CA PRO A 92 -29.45 -1.59 -13.63
C PRO A 92 -29.18 -2.27 -14.98
N ARG A 93 -30.11 -3.12 -15.43
CA ARG A 93 -29.97 -3.90 -16.68
C ARG A 93 -29.66 -3.00 -17.88
N ALA A 94 -30.26 -1.82 -17.93
CA ALA A 94 -30.00 -0.83 -18.98
C ALA A 94 -28.53 -0.40 -19.04
N VAL A 95 -27.90 -0.15 -17.89
CA VAL A 95 -26.47 0.22 -17.82
C VAL A 95 -25.61 -0.94 -18.29
N LYS A 96 -25.90 -2.17 -17.86
CA LYS A 96 -25.14 -3.36 -18.29
C LYS A 96 -25.22 -3.57 -19.80
N LEU A 97 -26.42 -3.48 -20.38
CA LEU A 97 -26.63 -3.65 -21.81
C LEU A 97 -25.97 -2.54 -22.61
N ALA A 98 -26.07 -1.29 -22.15
CA ALA A 98 -25.41 -0.16 -22.80
C ALA A 98 -23.88 -0.31 -22.79
N VAL A 99 -23.29 -0.69 -21.64
CA VAL A 99 -21.84 -0.93 -21.53
C VAL A 99 -21.40 -2.12 -22.37
N LEU A 100 -22.14 -3.23 -22.34
CA LEU A 100 -21.83 -4.40 -23.15
C LEU A 100 -21.91 -4.10 -24.65
N ALA A 101 -22.99 -3.46 -25.11
CA ALA A 101 -23.16 -3.08 -26.49
C ALA A 101 -22.08 -2.09 -26.94
N GLY A 102 -21.78 -1.08 -26.11
CA GLY A 102 -20.71 -0.12 -26.38
C GLY A 102 -19.34 -0.80 -26.55
N THR A 103 -18.98 -1.72 -25.66
CA THR A 103 -17.74 -2.50 -25.78
C THR A 103 -17.73 -3.39 -27.03
N LEU A 104 -18.83 -4.08 -27.34
CA LEU A 104 -18.93 -4.95 -28.52
C LEU A 104 -18.86 -4.19 -29.85
N VAL A 105 -19.29 -2.93 -29.89
CA VAL A 105 -19.23 -2.09 -31.09
C VAL A 105 -17.88 -1.37 -31.18
N LEU A 106 -17.42 -0.75 -30.10
CA LEU A 106 -16.22 0.10 -30.12
C LEU A 106 -14.91 -0.69 -30.13
N ALA A 107 -14.86 -1.90 -29.55
CA ALA A 107 -13.63 -2.69 -29.57
C ALA A 107 -13.24 -3.15 -30.99
N PRO A 108 -14.16 -3.73 -31.80
CA PRO A 108 -13.88 -4.03 -33.20
C PRO A 108 -13.64 -2.77 -34.03
N ALA A 109 -14.41 -1.69 -33.79
CA ALA A 109 -14.18 -0.42 -34.46
C ALA A 109 -12.76 0.12 -34.20
N GLY A 110 -12.24 -0.03 -32.98
CA GLY A 110 -10.88 0.34 -32.61
C GLY A 110 -9.79 -0.43 -33.36
N LEU A 111 -10.01 -1.73 -33.65
CA LEU A 111 -9.09 -2.53 -34.48
C LEU A 111 -9.09 -2.10 -35.94
N LEU A 112 -10.23 -1.58 -36.42
CA LEU A 112 -10.41 -1.10 -37.79
C LEU A 112 -10.19 0.41 -37.92
N ALA A 113 -9.79 1.09 -36.84
CA ALA A 113 -9.61 2.53 -36.80
C ALA A 113 -8.40 2.90 -37.67
N GLY A 114 -8.69 3.47 -38.85
CA GLY A 114 -7.71 4.01 -39.79
C GLY A 114 -8.34 5.13 -40.62
N GLY A 115 -7.51 6.10 -41.04
CA GLY A 115 -7.97 7.26 -41.81
C GLY A 115 -8.98 8.15 -41.06
N ASP A 116 -9.96 8.69 -41.78
CA ASP A 116 -10.92 9.70 -41.28
C ASP A 116 -11.84 9.21 -40.15
N TRP A 117 -11.93 7.89 -39.93
CA TRP A 117 -12.76 7.31 -38.88
C TRP A 117 -12.09 7.29 -37.51
N ALA A 118 -10.76 7.41 -37.45
CA ALA A 118 -10.01 7.29 -36.20
C ALA A 118 -10.43 8.34 -35.15
N GLU A 119 -10.57 9.60 -35.55
CA GLU A 119 -10.97 10.69 -34.66
C GLU A 119 -12.39 10.51 -34.13
N ARG A 120 -13.33 10.05 -34.97
CA ARG A 120 -14.72 9.78 -34.57
C ARG A 120 -14.80 8.65 -33.56
N ILE A 121 -14.01 7.59 -33.77
CA ILE A 121 -13.93 6.44 -32.85
C ILE A 121 -13.31 6.88 -31.52
N GLU A 122 -12.25 7.70 -31.55
CA GLU A 122 -11.63 8.27 -30.36
C GLU A 122 -12.62 9.11 -29.55
N MET A 123 -13.40 9.98 -30.21
CA MET A 123 -14.45 10.77 -29.57
C MET A 123 -15.55 9.89 -28.96
N ALA A 124 -16.03 8.89 -29.70
CA ALA A 124 -17.07 7.98 -29.22
C ALA A 124 -16.59 7.17 -28.01
N LEU A 125 -15.33 6.70 -28.05
CA LEU A 125 -14.69 5.99 -26.95
C LEU A 125 -14.55 6.87 -25.71
N ALA A 126 -14.15 8.13 -25.87
CA ALA A 126 -14.06 9.08 -24.76
C ALA A 126 -15.41 9.28 -24.09
N LEU A 127 -16.45 9.61 -24.86
CA LEU A 127 -17.80 9.81 -24.32
C LEU A 127 -18.32 8.55 -23.63
N PHE A 128 -18.08 7.38 -24.23
CA PHE A 128 -18.45 6.09 -23.65
C PHE A 128 -17.76 5.82 -22.30
N GLN A 129 -16.45 6.06 -22.23
CA GLN A 129 -15.68 5.89 -20.99
C GLN A 129 -16.14 6.88 -19.92
N LEU A 130 -16.24 8.17 -20.25
CA LEU A 130 -16.64 9.22 -19.31
C LEU A 130 -18.05 8.98 -18.76
N ALA A 131 -19.01 8.66 -19.62
CA ALA A 131 -20.37 8.35 -19.21
C ALA A 131 -20.39 7.12 -18.28
N THR A 132 -19.63 6.07 -18.61
CA THR A 132 -19.59 4.87 -17.78
C THR A 132 -18.92 5.13 -16.42
N PHE A 133 -17.78 5.81 -16.38
CA PHE A 133 -17.12 6.17 -15.12
C PHE A 133 -17.97 7.09 -14.25
N ALA A 134 -18.68 8.06 -14.86
CA ALA A 134 -19.62 8.91 -14.15
C ALA A 134 -20.78 8.10 -13.55
N VAL A 135 -21.41 7.21 -14.32
CA VAL A 135 -22.48 6.32 -13.84
C VAL A 135 -21.97 5.40 -12.73
N CYS A 136 -20.80 4.79 -12.90
CA CYS A 136 -20.14 3.96 -11.89
C CYS A 136 -19.87 4.74 -10.59
N GLY A 137 -19.32 5.96 -10.69
CA GLY A 137 -19.10 6.85 -9.55
C GLY A 137 -20.40 7.21 -8.83
N LEU A 138 -21.44 7.58 -9.59
CA LEU A 138 -22.77 7.87 -9.04
C LEU A 138 -23.37 6.65 -8.33
N LEU A 139 -23.28 5.45 -8.91
CA LEU A 139 -23.75 4.21 -8.27
C LEU A 139 -23.03 3.90 -6.96
N LEU A 140 -21.74 4.22 -6.85
CA LEU A 140 -20.96 4.05 -5.61
C LEU A 140 -21.32 5.09 -4.54
N LEU A 141 -21.65 6.32 -4.96
CA LEU A 141 -22.05 7.42 -4.07
C LEU A 141 -23.51 7.30 -3.60
N SER A 142 -24.41 6.85 -4.47
CA SER A 142 -25.85 6.64 -4.20
C SER A 142 -26.14 5.27 -3.59
N ARG A 143 -25.15 4.66 -2.92
CA ARG A 143 -25.30 3.32 -2.34
C ARG A 143 -26.15 3.32 -1.08
N ASP A 144 -26.79 2.19 -0.83
CA ASP A 144 -27.44 1.93 0.45
C ASP A 144 -26.39 1.59 1.50
N ARG A 145 -26.18 2.52 2.44
CA ARG A 145 -25.17 2.39 3.50
C ARG A 145 -25.55 1.34 4.53
N GLY A 146 -26.84 1.00 4.69
CA GLY A 146 -27.30 0.02 5.68
C GLY A 146 -26.95 -1.43 5.31
N SER A 147 -26.71 -1.70 4.03
CA SER A 147 -26.38 -3.04 3.51
C SER A 147 -24.91 -3.46 3.66
N LEU A 148 -24.04 -2.56 4.11
CA LEU A 148 -22.58 -2.75 4.16
C LEU A 148 -22.05 -2.41 5.55
N SER A 149 -20.99 -3.09 5.98
CA SER A 149 -20.25 -2.71 7.19
C SER A 149 -19.64 -1.31 7.07
N GLU A 150 -19.29 -0.68 8.19
CA GLU A 150 -18.62 0.63 8.16
C GLU A 150 -17.30 0.62 7.39
N ALA A 151 -16.53 -0.47 7.51
CA ALA A 151 -15.25 -0.62 6.81
C ALA A 151 -15.47 -0.68 5.29
N GLU A 152 -16.45 -1.47 4.84
CA GLU A 152 -16.83 -1.55 3.43
C GLU A 152 -17.36 -0.22 2.92
N ASN A 153 -18.22 0.46 3.68
CA ASN A 153 -18.72 1.78 3.34
C ASN A 153 -17.59 2.79 3.14
N ARG A 154 -16.57 2.78 4.00
CA ARG A 154 -15.38 3.63 3.82
C ARG A 154 -14.61 3.27 2.54
N GLY A 155 -14.44 1.98 2.26
CA GLY A 155 -13.80 1.50 1.03
C GLY A 155 -14.55 1.93 -0.24
N VAL A 156 -15.85 1.70 -0.29
CA VAL A 156 -16.72 2.05 -1.44
C VAL A 156 -16.78 3.57 -1.66
N PHE A 157 -16.83 4.36 -0.60
CA PHE A 157 -16.81 5.83 -0.71
C PHE A 157 -15.50 6.33 -1.33
N ARG A 158 -14.36 5.80 -0.88
CA ARG A 158 -13.04 6.16 -1.42
C ARG A 158 -12.91 5.78 -2.88
N LEU A 159 -13.36 4.58 -3.25
CA LEU A 159 -13.38 4.15 -4.65
C LEU A 159 -14.27 5.06 -5.51
N GLY A 160 -15.43 5.49 -4.98
CA GLY A 160 -16.32 6.45 -5.65
C GLY A 160 -15.63 7.79 -5.90
N ILE A 161 -14.94 8.35 -4.88
CA ILE A 161 -14.15 9.57 -5.05
C ILE A 161 -13.03 9.35 -6.08
N ALA A 162 -12.29 8.24 -5.99
CA ALA A 162 -11.21 7.94 -6.91
C ALA A 162 -11.70 7.82 -8.38
N ALA A 163 -12.85 7.17 -8.57
CA ALA A 163 -13.49 7.03 -9.89
C ALA A 163 -13.92 8.37 -10.50
N LEU A 164 -14.30 9.36 -9.68
CA LEU A 164 -14.60 10.71 -10.16
C LEU A 164 -13.35 11.55 -10.33
N ALA A 165 -12.38 11.43 -9.42
CA ALA A 165 -11.13 12.17 -9.44
C ALA A 165 -10.24 11.82 -10.63
N VAL A 166 -10.41 10.63 -11.22
CA VAL A 166 -9.66 10.21 -12.42
C VAL A 166 -10.24 10.81 -13.72
N LEU A 167 -11.49 11.30 -13.74
CA LEU A 167 -12.14 11.80 -14.96
C LEU A 167 -11.36 12.91 -15.68
N PRO A 168 -10.78 13.93 -15.00
CA PRO A 168 -9.94 14.94 -15.67
C PRO A 168 -8.70 14.35 -16.34
N PHE A 169 -8.11 13.31 -15.75
CA PHE A 169 -6.94 12.62 -16.30
C PHE A 169 -7.32 11.79 -17.53
N ILE A 170 -8.48 11.11 -17.50
CA ILE A 170 -9.03 10.41 -18.66
C ILE A 170 -9.29 11.40 -19.79
N LEU A 171 -9.93 12.54 -19.50
CA LEU A 171 -10.21 13.59 -20.48
C LEU A 171 -8.93 14.10 -21.17
N SER A 172 -7.85 14.28 -20.42
CA SER A 172 -6.57 14.75 -20.95
C SER A 172 -5.91 13.79 -21.97
N ASP A 173 -6.36 12.54 -22.03
CA ASP A 173 -5.80 11.50 -22.88
C ASP A 173 -6.37 11.53 -24.31
N PHE A 174 -7.54 12.15 -24.47
CA PHE A 174 -8.27 12.27 -25.74
C PHE A 174 -7.99 13.62 -26.40
N ARG A 175 -7.14 13.62 -27.44
CA ARG A 175 -6.70 14.86 -28.10
C ARG A 175 -7.82 15.55 -28.87
N ALA A 176 -8.87 14.81 -29.27
CA ALA A 176 -10.05 15.38 -29.90
C ALA A 176 -10.74 16.45 -29.03
N PHE A 177 -10.71 16.30 -27.70
CA PHE A 177 -11.30 17.27 -26.77
C PHE A 177 -10.29 18.31 -26.28
N PHE A 178 -9.03 17.93 -26.13
CA PHE A 178 -7.99 18.80 -25.57
C PHE A 178 -6.71 18.76 -26.41
N PRO A 179 -6.71 19.36 -27.62
CA PRO A 179 -5.57 19.30 -28.54
C PRO A 179 -4.32 20.03 -28.00
N GLY A 180 -4.50 21.00 -27.11
CA GLY A 180 -3.42 21.81 -26.53
C GLY A 180 -2.74 21.20 -25.29
N VAL A 181 -3.16 20.01 -24.83
CA VAL A 181 -2.56 19.38 -23.64
C VAL A 181 -1.18 18.84 -24.00
N PRO A 182 -0.11 19.24 -23.27
CA PRO A 182 1.27 18.94 -23.66
C PRO A 182 1.71 17.50 -23.37
N VAL A 183 1.02 16.82 -22.44
CA VAL A 183 1.21 15.39 -22.09
C VAL A 183 -0.12 14.77 -21.73
N ARG A 184 -0.35 13.55 -22.22
CA ARG A 184 -1.53 12.75 -21.87
C ARG A 184 -1.41 12.21 -20.45
N ALA A 185 -2.22 12.73 -19.52
CA ALA A 185 -2.07 12.46 -18.09
C ALA A 185 -2.87 11.25 -17.60
N GLY A 186 -3.50 10.46 -18.49
CA GLY A 186 -4.29 9.28 -18.11
C GLY A 186 -3.53 8.28 -17.23
N ALA A 187 -2.27 8.00 -17.55
CA ALA A 187 -1.42 7.12 -16.75
C ALA A 187 -1.12 7.68 -15.35
N LEU A 188 -0.93 9.00 -15.22
CA LEU A 188 -0.74 9.67 -13.93
C LEU A 188 -1.98 9.53 -13.06
N GLY A 189 -3.17 9.72 -13.64
CA GLY A 189 -4.45 9.50 -12.95
C GLY A 189 -4.55 8.08 -12.40
N ALA A 190 -4.21 7.09 -13.22
CA ALA A 190 -4.23 5.68 -12.81
C ALA A 190 -3.21 5.38 -11.70
N LEU A 191 -1.97 5.88 -11.79
CA LEU A 191 -0.95 5.74 -10.74
C LEU A 191 -1.38 6.38 -9.42
N LEU A 192 -1.95 7.58 -9.46
CA LEU A 192 -2.45 8.28 -8.27
C LEU A 192 -3.59 7.51 -7.61
N VAL A 193 -4.56 7.03 -8.39
CA VAL A 193 -5.70 6.23 -7.89
C VAL A 193 -5.22 4.96 -7.23
N VAL A 194 -4.32 4.22 -7.89
CA VAL A 194 -3.77 2.96 -7.36
C VAL A 194 -2.95 3.20 -6.11
N THR A 195 -2.10 4.23 -6.10
CA THR A 195 -1.32 4.59 -4.92
C THR A 195 -2.23 4.98 -3.76
N PHE A 196 -3.28 5.77 -4.02
CA PHE A 196 -4.27 6.12 -3.02
C PHE A 196 -5.04 4.90 -2.49
N ALA A 197 -5.42 3.97 -3.37
CA ALA A 197 -6.09 2.73 -3.00
C ALA A 197 -5.22 1.84 -2.10
N LEU A 198 -3.92 1.72 -2.39
CA LEU A 198 -2.97 0.96 -1.56
C LEU A 198 -2.72 1.59 -0.19
N VAL A 199 -2.71 2.92 -0.11
CA VAL A 199 -2.54 3.70 1.13
C VAL A 199 -3.75 3.54 2.06
N ALA A 200 -4.95 3.47 1.50
CA ALA A 200 -6.22 3.46 2.21
C ALA A 200 -6.46 2.20 3.08
N ASP A 201 -5.73 1.12 2.82
CA ASP A 201 -5.90 -0.21 3.43
C ASP A 201 -5.25 -0.33 4.83
N THR A 202 -4.60 0.73 5.33
CA THR A 202 -3.92 0.71 6.62
C THR A 202 -4.78 1.28 7.75
N ALA A 203 -4.80 0.62 8.91
CA ALA A 203 -5.48 1.06 10.12
C ALA A 203 -5.08 2.50 10.51
N ASN A 204 -5.99 3.24 11.15
CA ASN A 204 -6.00 4.71 11.31
C ASN A 204 -4.66 5.40 11.62
N ASP A 205 -3.74 4.78 12.36
CA ASP A 205 -2.44 5.38 12.74
C ASP A 205 -1.42 5.41 11.59
N GLY A 206 -1.52 4.50 10.62
CA GLY A 206 -0.69 4.53 9.41
C GLY A 206 -1.15 5.54 8.36
N ARG A 207 -2.40 6.03 8.46
CA ARG A 207 -3.03 6.84 7.40
C ARG A 207 -2.35 8.20 7.20
N ARG A 208 -2.00 8.89 8.29
CA ARG A 208 -1.32 10.20 8.21
C ARG A 208 0.07 10.06 7.59
N GLY A 209 0.81 9.01 7.97
CA GLY A 209 2.14 8.72 7.42
C GLY A 209 2.08 8.44 5.92
N HIS A 210 1.14 7.62 5.46
CA HIS A 210 1.02 7.31 4.03
C HIS A 210 0.53 8.49 3.18
N VAL A 211 -0.41 9.31 3.68
CA VAL A 211 -0.81 10.55 2.98
C VAL A 211 0.35 11.53 2.89
N LEU A 212 1.14 11.66 3.96
CA LEU A 212 2.36 12.46 3.95
C LEU A 212 3.38 11.94 2.93
N ILE A 213 3.60 10.63 2.88
CA ILE A 213 4.50 10.00 1.89
C ILE A 213 4.01 10.25 0.47
N LEU A 214 2.71 10.12 0.21
CA LEU A 214 2.13 10.41 -1.10
C LEU A 214 2.31 11.90 -1.48
N GLY A 215 2.02 12.81 -0.55
CA GLY A 215 2.25 14.24 -0.73
C GLY A 215 3.72 14.57 -1.00
N LEU A 216 4.64 13.89 -0.30
CA LEU A 216 6.07 14.03 -0.50
C LEU A 216 6.50 13.50 -1.88
N ARG A 217 5.98 12.34 -2.33
CA ARG A 217 6.23 11.79 -3.67
C ARG A 217 5.76 12.75 -4.76
N ILE A 218 4.56 13.32 -4.61
CA ILE A 218 4.01 14.30 -5.55
C ILE A 218 4.88 15.56 -5.58
N SER A 219 5.19 16.12 -4.41
CA SER A 219 5.99 17.33 -4.28
C SER A 219 7.41 17.15 -4.84
N ALA A 220 8.05 16.01 -4.55
CA ALA A 220 9.36 15.67 -5.08
C ALA A 220 9.33 15.52 -6.61
N GLY A 221 8.29 14.91 -7.17
CA GLY A 221 8.12 14.77 -8.62
C GLY A 221 8.00 16.12 -9.31
N LEU A 222 7.09 16.96 -8.83
CA LEU A 222 6.89 18.30 -9.38
C LEU A 222 8.15 19.17 -9.24
N PHE A 223 8.81 19.13 -8.07
CA PHE A 223 10.05 19.87 -7.84
C PHE A 223 11.17 19.42 -8.78
N LEU A 224 11.35 18.10 -8.94
CA LEU A 224 12.36 17.55 -9.86
C LEU A 224 12.06 17.94 -11.31
N GLY A 225 10.80 17.90 -11.73
CA GLY A 225 10.38 18.35 -13.06
C GLY A 225 10.67 19.84 -13.30
N LEU A 226 10.39 20.70 -12.32
CA LEU A 226 10.74 22.12 -12.38
C LEU A 226 12.25 22.34 -12.43
N ALA A 227 13.03 21.58 -11.66
CA ALA A 227 14.49 21.65 -11.66
C ALA A 227 15.06 21.24 -13.02
N LEU A 228 14.55 20.17 -13.64
CA LEU A 228 14.95 19.75 -14.99
C LEU A 228 14.61 20.83 -16.03
N ALA A 229 13.44 21.45 -15.92
CA ALA A 229 13.05 22.53 -16.84
C ALA A 229 13.95 23.76 -16.70
N ALA A 230 14.42 24.09 -15.49
CA ALA A 230 15.30 25.23 -15.26
C ALA A 230 16.73 25.06 -15.81
N VAL A 231 17.20 23.82 -15.96
CA VAL A 231 18.52 23.51 -16.54
C VAL A 231 18.44 23.27 -18.05
N ALA A 232 17.24 23.09 -18.60
CA ALA A 232 17.05 22.91 -20.02
C ALA A 232 17.33 24.24 -20.78
N PRO A 233 18.12 24.20 -21.87
CA PRO A 233 18.61 25.41 -22.54
C PRO A 233 17.50 26.33 -23.09
N ILE A 234 16.35 25.75 -23.46
CA ILE A 234 15.12 26.47 -23.86
C ILE A 234 13.95 25.57 -23.44
N ALA A 235 13.24 25.94 -22.38
CA ALA A 235 12.02 25.25 -21.96
C ALA A 235 10.84 26.20 -22.10
N ASP A 236 9.86 25.85 -22.93
CA ASP A 236 8.56 26.50 -22.91
C ASP A 236 7.66 25.92 -21.79
N MET A 237 6.47 26.49 -21.60
CA MET A 237 5.52 25.97 -20.59
C MET A 237 5.11 24.51 -20.87
N ALA A 238 5.06 24.09 -22.13
CA ALA A 238 4.73 22.71 -22.48
C ALA A 238 5.84 21.75 -22.07
N ASP A 239 7.10 22.15 -22.22
CA ASP A 239 8.28 21.39 -21.77
C ASP A 239 8.34 21.30 -20.25
N VAL A 240 8.04 22.39 -19.53
CA VAL A 240 7.90 22.36 -18.06
C VAL A 240 6.87 21.32 -17.64
N ILE A 241 5.69 21.31 -18.27
CA ILE A 241 4.63 20.34 -17.96
C ILE A 241 5.06 18.92 -18.32
N ARG A 242 5.78 18.72 -19.44
CA ARG A 242 6.34 17.42 -19.83
C ARG A 242 7.32 16.88 -18.81
N PHE A 243 8.28 17.69 -18.37
CA PHE A 243 9.25 17.29 -17.36
C PHE A 243 8.57 16.96 -16.03
N ALA A 244 7.60 17.78 -15.59
CA ALA A 244 6.80 17.52 -14.39
C ALA A 244 6.01 16.20 -14.49
N ALA A 245 5.37 15.93 -15.63
CA ALA A 245 4.61 14.70 -15.83
C ALA A 245 5.50 13.45 -15.82
N VAL A 246 6.62 13.48 -16.54
CA VAL A 246 7.58 12.37 -16.63
C VAL A 246 8.20 12.06 -15.26
N THR A 247 8.68 13.08 -14.55
CA THR A 247 9.29 12.91 -13.23
C THR A 247 8.29 12.45 -12.18
N LEU A 248 7.07 12.99 -12.18
CA LEU A 248 6.00 12.54 -11.29
C LEU A 248 5.62 11.08 -11.56
N ALA A 249 5.45 10.68 -12.82
CA ALA A 249 5.15 9.29 -13.19
C ALA A 249 6.27 8.35 -12.73
N GLY A 250 7.53 8.73 -12.96
CA GLY A 250 8.70 7.97 -12.54
C GLY A 250 8.79 7.79 -11.03
N ILE A 251 8.59 8.87 -10.24
CA ILE A 251 8.65 8.80 -8.78
C ILE A 251 7.50 7.97 -8.20
N LEU A 252 6.28 8.09 -8.74
CA LEU A 252 5.15 7.26 -8.31
C LEU A 252 5.41 5.78 -8.62
N PHE A 253 5.92 5.48 -9.82
CA PHE A 253 6.29 4.11 -10.21
C PHE A 253 7.39 3.52 -9.32
N ILE A 254 8.50 4.23 -9.14
CA ILE A 254 9.61 3.81 -8.26
C ILE A 254 9.11 3.64 -6.83
N GLY A 255 8.25 4.55 -6.35
CA GLY A 255 7.62 4.44 -5.03
C GLY A 255 6.86 3.13 -4.86
N LEU A 256 6.03 2.76 -5.84
CA LEU A 256 5.31 1.47 -5.83
C LEU A 256 6.26 0.27 -5.87
N LEU A 257 7.35 0.36 -6.64
CA LEU A 257 8.37 -0.70 -6.72
C LEU A 257 9.09 -0.90 -5.38
N VAL A 258 9.44 0.20 -4.70
CA VAL A 258 10.02 0.15 -3.34
C VAL A 258 9.01 -0.41 -2.34
N ASP A 259 7.74 -0.01 -2.42
CA ASP A 259 6.69 -0.54 -1.54
C ASP A 259 6.49 -2.05 -1.74
N ALA A 260 6.50 -2.52 -2.99
CA ALA A 260 6.43 -3.94 -3.32
C ALA A 260 7.67 -4.70 -2.85
N ALA A 261 8.87 -4.16 -3.09
CA ALA A 261 10.12 -4.79 -2.63
C ALA A 261 10.14 -4.93 -1.11
N ARG A 262 9.72 -3.89 -0.38
CA ARG A 262 9.57 -3.94 1.08
C ARG A 262 8.55 -4.98 1.52
N ALA A 263 7.43 -5.12 0.82
CA ALA A 263 6.43 -6.14 1.11
C ALA A 263 6.98 -7.56 0.91
N VAL A 264 7.71 -7.81 -0.19
CA VAL A 264 8.32 -9.12 -0.48
C VAL A 264 9.44 -9.45 0.50
N VAL A 265 10.35 -8.50 0.77
CA VAL A 265 11.43 -8.69 1.75
C VAL A 265 10.88 -8.86 3.16
N GLY A 266 9.84 -8.09 3.53
CA GLY A 266 9.15 -8.22 4.81
C GLY A 266 8.40 -9.54 4.97
N ALA A 267 7.88 -10.12 3.90
CA ALA A 267 7.21 -11.43 3.92
C ALA A 267 8.18 -12.62 4.07
N GLY A 268 9.46 -12.43 3.74
CA GLY A 268 10.48 -13.49 3.80
C GLY A 268 10.91 -13.90 5.21
N ALA A 269 10.58 -13.10 6.23
CA ALA A 269 10.78 -13.45 7.63
C ALA A 269 9.41 -13.47 8.33
N PRO A 270 8.83 -14.63 8.69
CA PRO A 270 7.60 -14.66 9.46
C PRO A 270 7.83 -13.87 10.74
N GLY A 271 7.10 -12.77 10.88
CA GLY A 271 7.23 -11.87 12.03
C GLY A 271 6.96 -12.64 13.32
N LEU A 272 7.50 -12.14 14.43
CA LEU A 272 7.40 -12.79 15.73
C LEU A 272 5.97 -13.29 16.06
N LEU A 273 4.96 -12.45 15.79
CA LEU A 273 3.56 -12.79 16.07
C LEU A 273 3.04 -13.92 15.19
N ASP A 274 3.47 -14.01 13.93
CA ASP A 274 3.06 -15.07 13.02
C ASP A 274 3.68 -16.42 13.45
N ARG A 275 4.94 -16.41 13.92
CA ARG A 275 5.53 -17.61 14.51
C ARG A 275 4.84 -18.03 15.80
N ILE A 276 4.55 -17.09 16.70
CA ILE A 276 3.85 -17.39 17.97
C ILE A 276 2.43 -17.88 17.69
N ALA A 277 1.71 -17.28 16.74
CA ALA A 277 0.33 -17.64 16.42
C ALA A 277 0.20 -19.01 15.75
N ASN A 278 1.18 -19.40 14.94
CA ASN A 278 1.19 -20.69 14.23
C ASN A 278 2.04 -21.76 14.96
N ALA A 279 2.70 -21.41 16.06
CA ALA A 279 3.35 -22.39 16.91
C ALA A 279 2.27 -23.33 17.50
N PRO A 280 2.60 -24.62 17.73
CA PRO A 280 1.74 -25.50 18.50
C PRO A 280 1.40 -24.86 19.85
N PRO A 281 0.21 -25.13 20.44
CA PRO A 281 -0.11 -24.66 21.78
C PRO A 281 0.94 -25.21 22.75
N GLY A 282 1.89 -24.34 23.11
CA GLY A 282 3.07 -24.68 23.86
C GLY A 282 3.04 -24.11 25.27
N THR A 283 3.86 -24.69 26.12
CA THR A 283 4.08 -24.19 27.49
C THR A 283 4.81 -22.84 27.44
N ARG A 284 4.79 -22.11 28.56
CA ARG A 284 5.50 -20.84 28.70
C ARG A 284 6.98 -20.91 28.24
N ASP A 285 7.68 -21.99 28.57
CA ASP A 285 9.10 -22.16 28.22
C ASP A 285 9.31 -22.37 26.71
N GLU A 286 8.39 -23.06 26.04
CA GLU A 286 8.44 -23.25 24.59
C GLU A 286 8.23 -21.93 23.84
N LEU A 287 7.34 -21.06 24.34
CA LEU A 287 7.13 -19.72 23.79
C LEU A 287 8.34 -18.79 24.01
N ILE A 288 9.00 -18.87 25.18
CA ILE A 288 10.23 -18.12 25.44
C ILE A 288 11.36 -18.63 24.52
N ALA A 289 11.46 -19.95 24.33
CA ALA A 289 12.43 -20.55 23.42
C ALA A 289 12.16 -20.17 21.95
N GLU A 290 10.88 -20.00 21.54
CA GLU A 290 10.55 -19.46 20.22
C GLU A 290 10.92 -17.99 20.08
N LEU A 291 10.68 -17.18 21.12
CA LEU A 291 11.09 -15.78 21.15
C LEU A 291 12.61 -15.66 20.95
N ALA A 292 13.40 -16.46 21.68
CA ALA A 292 14.86 -16.46 21.59
C ALA A 292 15.40 -16.94 20.23
N ARG A 293 14.63 -17.73 19.47
CA ARG A 293 14.98 -18.20 18.12
C ARG A 293 14.68 -17.18 17.02
N HIS A 294 14.06 -16.06 17.34
CA HIS A 294 13.73 -15.03 16.38
C HIS A 294 14.87 -13.99 16.33
N PRO A 295 15.49 -13.69 15.16
CA PRO A 295 16.75 -12.91 15.07
C PRO A 295 16.82 -11.58 15.85
N PRO A 296 15.79 -10.69 15.84
CA PRO A 296 15.80 -9.47 16.65
C PRO A 296 15.77 -9.69 18.17
N PHE A 297 15.49 -10.90 18.64
CA PHE A 297 15.41 -11.27 20.05
C PHE A 297 16.38 -12.40 20.40
N GLU A 298 17.35 -12.66 19.51
CA GLU A 298 18.42 -13.62 19.76
C GLU A 298 19.15 -13.24 21.06
N GLY A 299 19.15 -14.16 22.03
CA GLY A 299 19.65 -13.91 23.38
C GLY A 299 18.58 -13.51 24.41
N ALA A 300 17.29 -13.58 24.08
CA ALA A 300 16.24 -13.51 25.08
C ALA A 300 16.43 -14.63 26.13
N ARG A 301 16.44 -14.26 27.41
CA ARG A 301 16.75 -15.18 28.51
C ARG A 301 15.74 -15.04 29.64
N ARG A 302 15.20 -16.18 30.10
CA ARG A 302 14.41 -16.28 31.33
C ARG A 302 15.32 -16.12 32.54
N LEU A 303 14.91 -15.28 33.48
CA LEU A 303 15.56 -14.99 34.74
C LEU A 303 14.61 -15.43 35.85
N SER A 304 14.93 -16.58 36.42
CA SER A 304 14.19 -17.14 37.54
C SER A 304 14.49 -16.37 38.82
N ALA A 305 13.72 -16.62 39.88
CA ALA A 305 13.97 -16.02 41.20
C ALA A 305 15.42 -16.20 41.69
N ALA A 306 16.06 -17.33 41.36
CA ALA A 306 17.45 -17.59 41.70
C ALA A 306 18.44 -16.66 40.96
N ASP A 307 18.19 -16.40 39.67
CA ASP A 307 19.01 -15.49 38.86
C ASP A 307 18.85 -14.02 39.29
N LEU A 308 17.73 -13.69 39.94
CA LEU A 308 17.39 -12.34 40.40
C LEU A 308 17.90 -12.02 41.81
N LEU A 309 18.38 -13.02 42.58
CA LEU A 309 18.92 -12.85 43.93
C LEU A 309 19.97 -11.73 44.05
N PRO A 310 20.94 -11.58 43.12
CA PRO A 310 21.97 -10.53 43.21
C PRO A 310 21.41 -9.10 43.02
N PHE A 311 20.15 -8.95 42.61
CA PHE A 311 19.54 -7.69 42.23
C PHE A 311 18.37 -7.29 43.14
N ASP A 312 18.21 -7.94 44.30
CA ASP A 312 17.15 -7.69 45.29
C ASP A 312 15.73 -7.83 44.68
N PRO A 313 15.22 -9.07 44.50
CA PRO A 313 13.98 -9.32 43.76
C PRO A 313 12.74 -8.66 44.40
N GLU A 314 12.72 -8.45 45.71
CA GLU A 314 11.64 -7.73 46.40
C GLU A 314 11.58 -6.25 45.98
N ILE A 315 12.74 -5.60 45.87
CA ILE A 315 12.85 -4.21 45.41
C ILE A 315 12.44 -4.14 43.93
N LEU A 316 12.89 -5.10 43.11
CA LEU A 316 12.52 -5.18 41.70
C LEU A 316 11.02 -5.43 41.50
N ALA A 317 10.37 -6.27 42.32
CA ALA A 317 8.94 -6.54 42.22
C ALA A 317 8.11 -5.27 42.45
N VAL A 318 8.45 -4.49 43.47
CA VAL A 318 7.85 -3.15 43.72
C VAL A 318 8.18 -2.19 42.58
N ALA A 319 9.41 -2.28 42.04
CA ALA A 319 9.85 -1.44 40.94
C ALA A 319 8.99 -1.64 39.68
N LEU A 320 8.80 -2.89 39.30
CA LEU A 320 8.09 -3.29 38.09
C LEU A 320 6.59 -3.00 38.21
N GLY A 321 6.02 -3.11 39.42
CA GLY A 321 4.62 -2.81 39.68
C GLY A 321 3.71 -3.54 38.69
N ASP A 322 2.72 -2.84 38.12
CA ASP A 322 1.80 -3.42 37.15
C ASP A 322 2.32 -3.49 35.70
N ARG A 323 3.56 -3.09 35.44
CA ARG A 323 4.10 -3.01 34.09
C ARG A 323 4.45 -4.41 33.58
N LEU A 324 3.92 -4.76 32.42
CA LEU A 324 4.23 -6.03 31.75
C LEU A 324 5.60 -5.98 31.05
N VAL A 325 5.97 -4.81 30.52
CA VAL A 325 7.23 -4.59 29.81
C VAL A 325 7.87 -3.30 30.28
N VAL A 326 9.17 -3.33 30.55
CA VAL A 326 9.97 -2.17 30.97
C VAL A 326 11.14 -1.98 30.02
N ARG A 327 11.31 -0.76 29.49
CA ARG A 327 12.30 -0.45 28.45
C ARG A 327 13.44 0.38 28.98
N ARG A 328 14.67 0.07 28.60
CA ARG A 328 15.85 0.85 29.01
C ARG A 328 15.77 2.31 28.57
N ALA A 329 15.14 2.58 27.43
CA ALA A 329 14.98 3.93 26.88
C ALA A 329 14.04 4.82 27.72
N ASP A 330 13.15 4.23 28.54
CA ASP A 330 12.21 4.98 29.37
C ASP A 330 12.83 5.45 30.70
N ARG A 331 14.15 5.32 30.89
CA ARG A 331 14.84 5.83 32.09
C ARG A 331 14.48 7.31 32.31
N PRO A 332 14.15 7.72 33.55
CA PRO A 332 14.30 6.99 34.82
C PRO A 332 13.05 6.19 35.25
N TRP A 333 12.19 5.78 34.32
CA TRP A 333 10.97 4.97 34.58
C TRP A 333 9.92 5.63 35.47
N SER A 334 9.86 6.96 35.42
CA SER A 334 9.05 7.81 36.31
C SER A 334 9.49 7.72 37.78
N ARG A 335 10.76 7.43 38.04
CA ARG A 335 11.35 7.38 39.39
C ARG A 335 12.34 8.52 39.62
N PRO A 336 12.53 8.92 40.89
CA PRO A 336 13.64 9.79 41.29
C PRO A 336 15.00 9.20 40.90
N ALA A 337 15.98 10.07 40.68
CA ALA A 337 17.34 9.64 40.31
C ALA A 337 18.02 8.79 41.40
N ASP A 338 17.67 9.03 42.67
CA ASP A 338 18.27 8.37 43.84
C ASP A 338 17.47 7.13 44.29
N ASP A 339 16.50 6.66 43.50
CA ASP A 339 15.71 5.48 43.82
C ASP A 339 16.56 4.20 43.61
N PRO A 340 16.86 3.41 44.68
CA PRO A 340 17.65 2.18 44.56
C PRO A 340 17.04 1.18 43.57
N ALA A 341 15.71 1.19 43.39
CA ALA A 341 15.05 0.36 42.38
C ALA A 341 15.48 0.70 40.95
N GLY A 342 15.70 1.98 40.66
CA GLY A 342 16.19 2.46 39.36
C GLY A 342 17.60 1.97 39.07
N GLU A 343 18.49 2.02 40.07
CA GLU A 343 19.85 1.51 39.96
C GLU A 343 19.87 -0.02 39.75
N ARG A 344 19.07 -0.77 40.52
CA ARG A 344 18.98 -2.24 40.37
C ARG A 344 18.43 -2.65 39.00
N LEU A 345 17.39 -1.98 38.50
CA LEU A 345 16.87 -2.19 37.13
C LEU A 345 17.93 -1.87 36.07
N ALA A 346 18.66 -0.76 36.27
CA ALA A 346 19.71 -0.36 35.35
C ALA A 346 20.87 -1.36 35.31
N ALA A 347 21.28 -1.86 36.48
CA ALA A 347 22.31 -2.88 36.64
C ALA A 347 21.85 -4.21 36.02
N LEU A 348 20.64 -4.68 36.33
CA LEU A 348 20.05 -5.90 35.78
C LEU A 348 20.06 -5.86 34.24
N MET A 349 19.51 -4.80 33.65
CA MET A 349 19.50 -4.64 32.19
C MET A 349 20.92 -4.55 31.61
N ALA A 350 21.88 -3.93 32.30
CA ALA A 350 23.26 -3.85 31.83
C ALA A 350 23.95 -5.24 31.86
N THR A 351 23.80 -5.99 32.95
CA THR A 351 24.41 -7.32 33.13
C THR A 351 23.94 -8.30 32.05
N PHE A 352 22.65 -8.28 31.70
CA PHE A 352 22.09 -9.17 30.69
C PHE A 352 22.04 -8.56 29.28
N GLY A 353 22.63 -7.37 29.06
CA GLY A 353 22.58 -6.68 27.77
C GLY A 353 21.16 -6.36 27.30
N ALA A 354 20.19 -6.32 28.22
CA ALA A 354 18.79 -6.21 27.91
C ALA A 354 18.39 -4.77 27.58
N SER A 355 17.57 -4.64 26.53
CA SER A 355 16.88 -3.40 26.21
C SER A 355 15.48 -3.36 26.83
N HIS A 356 14.89 -4.54 27.04
CA HIS A 356 13.55 -4.76 27.53
C HIS A 356 13.57 -5.83 28.62
N LEU A 357 12.75 -5.66 29.65
CA LEU A 357 12.39 -6.70 30.60
C LEU A 357 10.91 -6.99 30.46
N ILE A 358 10.55 -8.27 30.36
CA ILE A 358 9.17 -8.76 30.33
C ILE A 358 8.88 -9.42 31.66
N VAL A 359 7.81 -9.03 32.33
CA VAL A 359 7.36 -9.64 33.59
C VAL A 359 6.40 -10.78 33.27
N ILE A 360 6.73 -11.99 33.70
CA ILE A 360 5.97 -13.21 33.38
C ILE A 360 5.34 -13.81 34.64
N GLY A 361 6.05 -13.74 35.76
CA GLY A 361 5.57 -14.13 37.09
C GLY A 361 5.91 -13.07 38.12
N ARG A 362 5.11 -12.98 39.19
CA ARG A 362 5.31 -12.00 40.28
C ARG A 362 5.48 -12.62 41.65
N ASP A 363 5.02 -13.86 41.83
CA ASP A 363 5.17 -14.59 43.08
C ASP A 363 5.38 -16.09 42.77
N PRO A 364 6.63 -16.54 42.57
CA PRO A 364 7.87 -15.76 42.64
C PRO A 364 8.09 -14.84 41.41
N LEU A 365 8.96 -13.83 41.54
CA LEU A 365 9.31 -12.94 40.42
C LEU A 365 10.05 -13.71 39.32
N ASP A 366 9.53 -13.63 38.10
CA ASP A 366 10.08 -14.31 36.92
C ASP A 366 10.05 -13.35 35.72
N LEU A 367 11.22 -13.12 35.13
CA LEU A 367 11.43 -12.12 34.10
C LEU A 367 12.01 -12.75 32.83
N VAL A 368 11.77 -12.13 31.69
CA VAL A 368 12.56 -12.38 30.48
C VAL A 368 13.29 -11.11 30.08
N ALA A 369 14.62 -11.20 30.04
CA ALA A 369 15.51 -10.17 29.56
C ALA A 369 15.64 -10.29 28.04
N VAL A 370 15.33 -9.21 27.31
CA VAL A 370 15.33 -9.20 25.84
C VAL A 370 16.28 -8.11 25.30
N PRO A 371 17.34 -8.51 24.58
CA PRO A 371 18.11 -7.57 23.78
C PRO A 371 17.35 -7.29 22.48
N VAL A 372 17.07 -6.01 22.21
CA VAL A 372 16.48 -5.54 20.95
C VAL A 372 17.48 -4.54 20.36
N PRO A 373 18.06 -4.81 19.19
CA PRO A 373 18.96 -3.88 18.53
C PRO A 373 18.26 -2.54 18.26
N LEU A 374 18.97 -1.42 18.51
CA LEU A 374 18.42 -0.07 18.33
C LEU A 374 17.89 0.18 16.90
N VAL A 375 18.51 -0.47 15.90
CA VAL A 375 18.12 -0.36 14.48
C VAL A 375 16.78 -1.06 14.19
N MET A 376 16.32 -1.94 15.08
CA MET A 376 15.06 -2.71 14.95
C MET A 376 13.96 -2.25 15.92
N ALA A 377 14.21 -1.22 16.74
CA ALA A 377 13.25 -0.66 17.68
C ALA A 377 12.21 0.23 16.97
N ASP A 378 11.42 -0.35 16.06
CA ASP A 378 10.26 0.31 15.47
C ASP A 378 8.98 0.08 16.29
N ARG A 379 7.97 0.93 16.12
CA ARG A 379 6.70 0.85 16.88
C ARG A 379 5.97 -0.49 16.69
N ALA A 380 6.14 -1.12 15.54
CA ALA A 380 5.51 -2.41 15.24
C ALA A 380 6.15 -3.53 16.06
N SER A 381 7.47 -3.57 16.13
CA SER A 381 8.23 -4.55 16.94
C SER A 381 7.95 -4.38 18.43
N GLU A 382 7.81 -3.14 18.90
CA GLU A 382 7.40 -2.84 20.30
C GLU A 382 6.00 -3.37 20.61
N THR A 383 5.05 -3.17 19.69
CA THR A 383 3.67 -3.66 19.86
C THR A 383 3.63 -5.20 19.80
N ALA A 384 4.42 -5.80 18.91
CA ALA A 384 4.57 -7.25 18.81
C ALA A 384 5.18 -7.84 20.09
N LEU A 385 6.19 -7.18 20.68
CA LEU A 385 6.81 -7.60 21.93
C LEU A 385 5.82 -7.52 23.10
N LEU A 386 5.00 -6.47 23.18
CA LEU A 386 3.94 -6.34 24.18
C LEU A 386 2.88 -7.44 24.04
N LEU A 387 2.50 -7.79 22.81
CA LEU A 387 1.56 -8.89 22.55
C LEU A 387 2.17 -10.24 22.90
N ALA A 388 3.42 -10.50 22.50
CA ALA A 388 4.15 -11.70 22.88
C ALA A 388 4.26 -11.83 24.40
N ALA A 389 4.58 -10.74 25.10
CA ALA A 389 4.62 -10.70 26.55
C ALA A 389 3.27 -11.08 27.18
N ARG A 390 2.15 -10.60 26.63
CA ARG A 390 0.81 -10.98 27.11
C ARG A 390 0.52 -12.46 26.90
N LEU A 391 0.90 -13.01 25.76
CA LEU A 391 0.71 -14.42 25.45
C LEU A 391 1.57 -15.32 26.35
N ILE A 392 2.84 -14.95 26.56
CA ILE A 392 3.77 -15.69 27.44
C ILE A 392 3.28 -15.67 28.90
N ALA A 393 2.81 -14.52 29.38
CA ALA A 393 2.25 -14.39 30.72
C ALA A 393 0.96 -15.22 30.90
N ALA A 394 0.13 -15.31 29.86
CA ALA A 394 -1.12 -16.09 29.88
C ALA A 394 -0.91 -17.60 29.62
N ALA A 395 0.26 -18.01 29.13
CA ALA A 395 0.55 -19.40 28.82
C ALA A 395 0.69 -20.25 30.10
N PRO A 396 0.21 -21.51 30.07
CA PRO A 396 0.34 -22.41 31.20
C PRO A 396 1.80 -22.76 31.47
N GLU A 397 2.15 -22.87 32.76
CA GLU A 397 3.43 -23.43 33.19
C GLU A 397 3.42 -24.95 32.99
N MET A 398 4.55 -25.48 32.51
CA MET A 398 4.76 -26.92 32.48
C MET A 398 4.85 -27.41 33.93
N ARG A 399 3.81 -28.09 34.41
CA ARG A 399 3.89 -28.78 35.71
C ARG A 399 4.89 -29.92 35.57
N ALA A 400 6.01 -29.80 36.29
CA ALA A 400 7.03 -30.84 36.41
C ALA A 400 6.44 -32.12 37.02
#